data_AF-A0A6N9UB43-F1
#
_entry.id   AF-A0A6N9UB43-F1
#
_cell.length_a   1.000
_cell.length_b   1.000
_cell.length_c   1.000
_cell.angle_alpha   90.00
_cell.angle_beta   90.00
_cell.angle_gamma   90.00
#
_symmetry.space_group_name_H-M   'P 1'
#
loop_
_entity.id
_entity.type
_entity.pdbx_description
1 polymer ?
#
loop_
_entity_poly.entity_id
_entity_poly.type
_entity_poly.pdbx_seq_one_letter_code
_entity_poly.pdbx_strand_id
1 'polypeptide(L)' 'MDEETRHLTGPADERLMCASCGRSADDATAPATWVCSVESGRRQYLCDVCARTHLRAIEGRLDSDWW' A
#
# COMPACT_ATOMS: atom_id res chain seq x y z
N MET A 1 -11.33 19.85 -22.14
CA MET A 1 -10.17 19.67 -21.23
C MET A 1 -10.72 18.79 -20.14
N ASP A 2 -10.72 17.48 -20.35
CA ASP A 2 -11.43 16.56 -19.48
C ASP A 2 -10.61 15.26 -19.49
N GLU A 3 -9.49 15.32 -18.78
CA GLU A 3 -8.62 14.19 -18.51
C GLU A 3 -9.39 13.26 -17.56
N GLU A 4 -10.22 12.38 -18.13
CA GLU A 4 -10.98 11.36 -17.43
C GLU A 4 -10.01 10.31 -16.89
N THR A 5 -9.40 10.67 -15.75
CA THR A 5 -8.65 9.77 -14.90
C THR A 5 -9.62 8.70 -14.45
N ARG A 6 -9.53 7.52 -15.08
CA ARG A 6 -10.32 6.34 -14.74
C ARG A 6 -9.95 5.89 -13.33
N HIS A 7 -10.56 6.52 -12.33
CA HIS A 7 -10.61 6.02 -10.97
C HIS A 7 -11.44 4.73 -11.00
N LEU A 8 -10.73 3.62 -11.20
CA LEU A 8 -11.24 2.26 -11.01
C LEU A 8 -11.59 2.07 -9.53
N THR A 9 -12.78 2.53 -9.14
CA THR A 9 -13.39 2.20 -7.85
C THR A 9 -14.27 0.98 -8.07
N GLY A 10 -13.66 -0.21 -7.94
CA GLY A 10 -14.41 -1.47 -7.83
C GLY A 10 -15.14 -1.57 -6.48
N PRO A 11 -16.08 -2.53 -6.33
CA PRO A 11 -17.01 -2.58 -5.20
C PRO A 11 -16.29 -2.66 -3.86
N ALA A 12 -16.55 -1.66 -3.01
CA ALA A 12 -15.98 -1.47 -1.68
C ALA A 12 -16.65 -2.36 -0.62
N ASP A 13 -16.61 -3.68 -0.80
CA ASP A 13 -17.06 -4.64 0.23
C ASP A 13 -16.17 -5.87 0.35
N GLU A 14 -15.02 -5.90 -0.33
CA GLU A 14 -13.99 -6.88 -0.04
C GLU A 14 -13.08 -6.27 1.03
N ARG A 15 -13.29 -6.69 2.29
CA ARG A 15 -12.54 -6.22 3.45
C ARG A 15 -11.04 -6.22 3.14
N LEU A 16 -10.45 -5.03 3.08
CA LEU A 16 -9.09 -4.85 2.57
C LEU A 16 -8.07 -5.57 3.47
N MET A 17 -7.29 -6.49 2.90
CA MET A 17 -6.32 -7.30 3.65
C MET A 17 -4.88 -6.97 3.32
N CYS A 18 -4.01 -7.07 4.32
CA CYS A 18 -2.58 -6.88 4.14
C CYS A 18 -2.00 -8.06 3.35
N ALA A 19 -1.34 -7.77 2.23
CA ALA A 19 -0.73 -8.80 1.39
C ALA A 19 0.44 -9.56 2.06
N SER A 20 1.03 -8.99 3.12
CA SER A 20 2.17 -9.58 3.83
C SER A 20 1.77 -10.44 5.03
N CYS A 21 0.83 -9.96 5.87
CA CYS A 21 0.45 -10.64 7.12
C CYS A 21 -1.03 -11.09 7.16
N GLY A 22 -1.84 -10.75 6.16
CA GLY A 22 -3.26 -11.07 6.11
C GLY A 22 -4.15 -10.26 7.05
N ARG A 23 -3.62 -9.25 7.77
CA ARG A 23 -4.40 -8.36 8.63
C ARG A 23 -5.53 -7.72 7.81
N SER A 24 -6.78 -7.79 8.29
CA SER A 24 -7.89 -7.07 7.70
C SER A 24 -7.96 -5.63 8.23
N ALA A 25 -8.28 -4.67 7.37
CA ALA A 25 -8.74 -3.35 7.75
C ALA A 25 -10.11 -3.44 8.43
N ASP A 26 -10.34 -2.57 9.41
CA ASP A 26 -11.61 -2.51 10.14
C ASP A 26 -12.74 -1.93 9.27
N ASP A 27 -12.39 -1.05 8.33
CA ASP A 27 -13.31 -0.42 7.39
C ASP A 27 -13.18 -0.99 5.96
N ALA A 28 -14.21 -0.76 5.15
CA ALA A 28 -14.20 -1.06 3.71
C ALA A 28 -13.18 -0.20 2.92
N THR A 29 -12.64 0.85 3.55
CA THR A 29 -11.59 1.71 3.00
C THR A 29 -10.29 1.49 3.76
N ALA A 30 -9.16 1.42 3.06
CA ALA A 30 -7.86 1.34 3.71
C ALA A 30 -7.65 2.55 4.64
N PRO A 31 -7.27 2.35 5.91
CA PRO A 31 -6.88 3.45 6.78
C PRO A 31 -5.72 4.24 6.15
N ALA A 32 -5.67 5.56 6.37
CA ALA A 32 -4.62 6.42 5.81
C ALA A 32 -3.19 6.03 6.24
N THR A 33 -3.07 5.17 7.26
CA THR A 33 -1.80 4.61 7.75
C THR A 33 -1.30 3.42 6.94
N TRP A 34 -2.12 2.86 6.06
CA TRP A 34 -1.76 1.75 5.19
C TRP A 34 -1.07 2.26 3.93
N VAL A 35 -0.12 1.47 3.45
CA VAL A 35 0.61 1.80 2.22
C VAL A 35 -0.01 1.02 1.07
N CYS A 36 -0.34 1.73 -0.01
CA CYS A 36 -0.71 1.14 -1.28
C CYS A 36 0.53 1.11 -2.17
N SER A 37 0.94 -0.08 -2.56
CA SER A 37 2.04 -0.31 -3.50
C SER A 37 1.52 -1.00 -4.75
N VAL A 38 2.20 -0.81 -5.88
CA VAL A 38 1.87 -1.54 -7.12
C VAL A 38 3.03 -2.47 -7.42
N GLU A 39 2.80 -3.77 -7.34
CA GLU A 39 3.80 -4.80 -7.64
C GLU A 39 3.28 -5.65 -8.80
N SER A 40 4.11 -5.84 -9.83
CA SER A 40 3.73 -6.63 -11.01
C SER A 40 2.41 -6.19 -11.64
N GLY A 41 2.13 -4.87 -11.61
CA GLY A 41 0.88 -4.27 -12.11
C GLY A 41 -0.34 -4.45 -11.21
N ARG A 42 -0.20 -5.06 -10.04
CA ARG A 42 -1.29 -5.29 -9.07
C ARG A 42 -1.12 -4.38 -7.87
N ARG A 43 -2.20 -3.72 -7.45
CA ARG A 43 -2.23 -2.96 -6.19
C ARG A 43 -2.21 -3.92 -5.01
N GLN A 44 -1.22 -3.77 -4.15
CA GLN A 44 -1.07 -4.48 -2.89
C GLN A 44 -1.16 -3.48 -1.76
N TYR A 45 -1.91 -3.84 -0.73
CA TYR A 45 -2.04 -3.03 0.48
C TYR A 45 -1.23 -3.66 1.61
N LEU A 46 -0.49 -2.82 2.34
CA LEU A 46 0.31 -3.21 3.48
C LEU A 46 -0.16 -2.44 4.72
N CYS A 47 -0.35 -3.15 5.83
CA CYS A 47 -0.64 -2.50 7.10
C CYS A 47 0.57 -1.66 7.56
N ASP A 48 0.33 -0.72 8.47
CA ASP A 48 1.34 0.23 8.93
C ASP A 48 2.59 -0.45 9.54
N VAL A 49 2.40 -1.60 10.18
CA VAL A 49 3.50 -2.42 10.75
C VAL A 49 4.34 -3.06 9.64
N CYS A 50 3.70 -3.77 8.70
CA CYS A 50 4.39 -4.42 7.58
C CYS A 50 5.05 -3.40 6.66
N ALA A 51 4.38 -2.27 6.41
CA ALA A 51 4.92 -1.16 5.62
C ALA A 51 6.20 -0.61 6.26
N ARG A 52 6.20 -0.26 7.55
CA ARG A 52 7.40 0.23 8.24
C ARG A 52 8.52 -0.81 8.31
N THR A 53 8.18 -2.09 8.43
CA THR A 53 9.17 -3.18 8.42
C THR A 53 9.85 -3.29 7.06
N HIS A 54 9.08 -3.24 5.96
CA HIS A 54 9.63 -3.28 4.61
C HIS A 54 10.42 -2.01 4.26
N LEU A 55 9.94 -0.83 4.66
CA LEU A 55 10.64 0.44 4.43
C LEU A 55 12.02 0.46 5.09
N ARG A 56 12.13 0.00 6.35
CA ARG A 56 13.43 -0.10 7.05
C ARG A 56 14.43 -1.03 6.36
N ALA A 57 13.95 -2.08 5.70
CA ALA A 57 14.80 -3.01 4.96
C ALA A 57 15.35 -2.42 3.63
N ILE A 58 14.72 -1.36 3.12
CA ILE A 58 15.16 -0.62 1.93
C ILE A 58 16.08 0.53 2.35
N GLU A 59 15.74 1.26 3.42
CA GLU A 59 16.54 2.38 3.95
C GLU A 59 17.94 1.93 4.41
N GLY A 60 18.09 0.73 4.97
CA GLY A 60 19.41 0.17 5.33
C GLY A 60 20.32 -0.14 4.15
N ARG A 61 19.83 0.01 2.91
CA ARG A 61 20.56 -0.25 1.66
C ARG A 61 20.72 0.99 0.78
N LEU A 62 20.09 2.12 1.12
CA LEU A 62 20.45 3.39 0.51
C LEU A 62 21.77 3.82 1.15
N ASP A 63 22.83 3.79 0.35
CA ASP A 63 24.13 4.27 0.79
C ASP A 63 23.97 5.69 1.33
N SER A 64 24.53 5.92 2.52
CA SER A 64 24.47 7.23 3.18
C SER A 64 25.33 8.28 2.45
N ASP A 65 25.93 7.92 1.31
CA ASP A 65 26.86 8.72 0.53
C ASP A 65 26.20 9.79 -0.38
N TRP A 66 24.87 9.98 -0.34
CA TRP A 66 24.18 10.93 -1.23
C TRP A 66 23.78 12.27 -0.59
N TRP A 67 24.29 12.62 0.60
CA TRP A 67 24.17 13.99 1.13
C TRP A 67 25.23 14.93 0.56
#